data_AF-A0A2E7AQ14-F1
#
_entry.id   AF-A0A2E7AQ14-F1
#
_cell.length_a   1.000
_cell.length_b   1.000
_cell.length_c   1.000
_cell.angle_alpha   90.00
_cell.angle_beta   90.00
_cell.angle_gamma   90.00
#
_symmetry.space_group_name_H-M   'P 1'
#
loop_
_entity.id
_entity.type
_entity.pdbx_description
1 polymer ?
#
loop_
_entity_poly.entity_id
_entity_poly.type
_entity_poly.pdbx_seq_one_letter_code
_entity_poly.pdbx_strand_id
1 'polypeptide(L)'
;MIETIYIEEDLQVHPRASQLLKRFPGARVIPCQHYTEVFNPAAQSFDLQKQNPALILARKKGSLVLPAPNGFDTSNGPNFYFSHMLNCLYDCRYCFLQGMFRSAHYVLFVNFEDFEAEIDSTIANRHEQAPYFHSGYDCDSLALESLTGFVKHFVPFFAKRPDAFLELRTKSIAIGNLLK
;
A
#
# COMPACT_ATOMS: atom_id res chain seq x y z
N MET A 1 4.55 -18.74 -1.58
CA MET A 1 3.44 -18.38 -2.49
C MET A 1 2.26 -17.98 -1.61
N ILE A 2 1.43 -17.01 -1.98
CA ILE A 2 0.28 -16.64 -1.14
C ILE A 2 -0.77 -17.76 -1.22
N GLU A 3 -1.02 -18.42 -0.08
CA GLU A 3 -1.95 -19.56 -0.01
C GLU A 3 -3.35 -19.17 0.48
N THR A 4 -3.46 -18.09 1.26
CA THR A 4 -4.73 -17.56 1.78
C THR A 4 -4.85 -16.09 1.43
N ILE A 5 -6.02 -15.72 0.90
CA ILE A 5 -6.40 -14.34 0.61
C ILE A 5 -7.66 -14.01 1.38
N TYR A 6 -7.60 -13.01 2.25
CA TYR A 6 -8.80 -12.40 2.83
C TYR A 6 -9.24 -11.24 1.93
N ILE A 7 -10.55 -11.04 1.79
CA ILE A 7 -11.11 -9.97 0.95
C ILE A 7 -12.32 -9.35 1.63
N GLU A 8 -12.35 -8.01 1.71
CA GLU A 8 -13.55 -7.32 2.19
C GLU A 8 -14.74 -7.58 1.25
N GLU A 9 -15.93 -7.84 1.81
CA GLU A 9 -17.11 -8.26 1.05
C GLU A 9 -17.49 -7.27 -0.08
N ASP A 10 -17.31 -5.97 0.14
CA ASP A 10 -17.60 -4.91 -0.84
C ASP A 10 -16.62 -4.88 -2.03
N LEU A 11 -15.53 -5.66 -1.97
CA LEU A 11 -14.48 -5.69 -2.98
C LEU A 11 -14.53 -6.91 -3.91
N GLN A 12 -15.45 -7.85 -3.72
CA GLN A 12 -15.54 -9.05 -4.57
C GLN A 12 -15.73 -8.71 -6.06
N VAL A 13 -16.45 -7.62 -6.34
CA VAL A 13 -16.68 -7.12 -7.71
C VAL A 13 -15.69 -6.04 -8.15
N HIS A 14 -14.74 -5.65 -7.28
CA HIS A 14 -13.79 -4.58 -7.60
C HIS A 14 -12.79 -5.05 -8.66
N PRO A 15 -12.64 -4.35 -9.80
CA PRO A 15 -11.82 -4.83 -10.93
C PRO A 15 -10.39 -5.21 -10.56
N ARG A 16 -9.74 -4.38 -9.73
CA ARG A 16 -8.37 -4.63 -9.24
C ARG A 16 -8.29 -5.87 -8.35
N ALA A 17 -9.28 -6.09 -7.49
CA ALA A 17 -9.33 -7.29 -6.64
C ALA A 17 -9.57 -8.54 -7.48
N SER A 18 -10.54 -8.51 -8.40
CA SER A 18 -10.83 -9.64 -9.29
C SER A 18 -9.64 -10.00 -10.18
N GLN A 19 -8.91 -9.01 -10.70
CA GLN A 19 -7.68 -9.23 -11.47
C GLN A 19 -6.58 -9.89 -10.63
N LEU A 20 -6.44 -9.46 -9.37
CA LEU A 20 -5.45 -10.01 -8.45
C LEU A 20 -5.78 -11.47 -8.08
N LEU A 21 -7.04 -11.76 -7.76
CA LEU A 21 -7.49 -13.13 -7.44
C LEU A 21 -7.20 -14.12 -8.57
N LYS A 22 -7.35 -13.70 -9.84
CA LYS A 22 -7.00 -14.54 -11.01
C LYS A 22 -5.54 -14.99 -11.05
N ARG A 23 -4.63 -14.29 -10.34
CA ARG A 23 -3.20 -14.64 -10.26
C ARG A 23 -2.93 -15.72 -9.22
N PHE A 24 -3.90 -16.04 -8.37
CA PHE A 24 -3.81 -17.05 -7.33
C PHE A 24 -4.97 -18.06 -7.42
N PRO A 25 -5.08 -18.84 -8.51
CA PRO A 25 -6.19 -19.75 -8.72
C PRO A 25 -6.30 -20.86 -7.65
N GLY A 26 -5.20 -21.17 -6.95
CA GLY A 26 -5.16 -22.16 -5.86
C GLY A 26 -5.25 -21.58 -4.45
N ALA A 27 -5.34 -20.25 -4.30
CA ALA A 27 -5.44 -19.65 -2.97
C ALA A 27 -6.84 -19.82 -2.38
N ARG A 28 -6.90 -20.08 -1.07
CA ARG A 28 -8.14 -20.05 -0.32
C ARG A 28 -8.59 -18.61 -0.14
N VAL A 29 -9.74 -18.25 -0.69
CA VAL A 29 -10.32 -16.91 -0.58
C VAL A 29 -11.36 -16.89 0.55
N ILE A 30 -11.19 -15.99 1.51
CA ILE A 30 -12.04 -15.89 2.70
C ILE A 30 -12.61 -14.46 2.78
N PRO A 31 -13.94 -14.28 2.77
CA PRO A 31 -14.53 -12.96 2.96
C PRO A 31 -14.36 -12.48 4.41
N CYS A 32 -14.21 -11.17 4.60
CA CYS A 32 -14.33 -10.50 5.89
C CYS A 32 -15.11 -9.19 5.74
N GLN A 33 -15.64 -8.63 6.83
CA GLN A 33 -16.36 -7.36 6.74
C GLN A 33 -15.38 -6.17 6.74
N HIS A 34 -14.31 -6.28 7.53
CA HIS A 34 -13.25 -5.28 7.58
C HIS A 34 -11.88 -5.94 7.79
N TYR A 35 -10.85 -5.43 7.11
CA TYR A 35 -9.52 -6.03 7.15
C TYR A 35 -8.92 -6.13 8.56
N THR A 36 -9.31 -5.24 9.48
CA THR A 36 -8.83 -5.25 10.87
C THR A 36 -9.30 -6.46 11.68
N GLU A 37 -10.36 -7.14 11.26
CA GLU A 37 -10.82 -8.40 11.87
C GLU A 37 -9.79 -9.51 11.72
N VAL A 38 -8.96 -9.41 10.68
CA VAL A 38 -7.88 -10.36 10.39
C VAL A 38 -6.53 -9.77 10.80
N PHE A 39 -6.33 -8.47 10.55
CA PHE A 39 -5.04 -7.81 10.72
C PHE A 39 -4.74 -7.36 12.16
N ASN A 40 -5.76 -7.04 12.97
CA ASN A 40 -5.60 -6.47 14.31
C ASN A 40 -6.16 -7.28 15.52
N PRO A 41 -6.57 -8.57 15.41
CA PRO A 41 -6.88 -9.37 16.59
C PRO A 41 -5.79 -9.34 17.68
N ALA A 42 -6.22 -9.46 18.94
CA ALA A 42 -5.32 -9.67 20.06
C ALA A 42 -4.72 -11.10 20.02
N ALA A 43 -3.57 -11.29 20.69
CA ALA A 43 -2.90 -12.58 20.85
C ALA A 43 -2.50 -13.30 19.53
N GLN A 44 -2.27 -12.54 18.45
CA GLN A 44 -1.64 -13.06 17.24
C GLN A 44 -0.15 -13.36 17.47
N SER A 45 0.37 -14.41 16.84
CA SER A 45 1.81 -14.66 16.75
C SER A 45 2.35 -14.13 15.43
N PHE A 46 3.05 -13.00 15.49
CA PHE A 46 3.68 -12.39 14.32
C PHE A 46 4.67 -13.34 13.65
N ASP A 47 5.51 -14.03 14.43
CA ASP A 47 6.53 -14.95 13.93
C ASP A 47 5.92 -16.15 13.18
N LEU A 48 4.85 -16.74 13.70
CA LEU A 48 4.15 -17.82 13.01
C LEU A 48 3.52 -17.33 11.70
N GLN A 49 2.92 -16.14 11.70
CA GLN A 49 2.36 -15.55 10.49
C GLN A 49 3.44 -15.21 9.45
N LYS A 50 4.65 -14.82 9.86
CA LYS A 50 5.77 -14.56 8.94
C LYS A 50 6.22 -15.79 8.17
N GLN A 51 5.99 -17.00 8.68
CA GLN A 51 6.31 -18.24 7.96
C GLN A 51 5.39 -18.46 6.75
N ASN A 52 4.13 -18.03 6.83
CA ASN A 52 3.16 -18.13 5.75
C ASN A 52 2.13 -16.98 5.79
N PRO A 53 2.52 -15.76 5.40
CA PRO A 53 1.65 -14.60 5.50
C PRO A 53 0.54 -14.65 4.43
N ALA A 54 -0.70 -14.44 4.88
CA ALA A 54 -1.83 -14.18 4.00
C ALA A 54 -1.75 -12.78 3.36
N LEU A 55 -2.46 -12.62 2.24
CA LEU A 55 -2.76 -11.33 1.64
C LEU A 55 -4.18 -10.92 2.01
N ILE A 56 -4.38 -9.66 2.38
CA ILE A 56 -5.68 -9.09 2.71
C ILE A 56 -5.98 -8.00 1.68
N LEU A 57 -7.07 -8.14 0.93
CA LEU A 57 -7.56 -7.14 -0.01
C LEU A 57 -8.63 -6.29 0.68
N ALA A 58 -8.36 -5.00 0.80
CA ALA A 58 -9.16 -4.09 1.60
C ALA A 58 -9.42 -2.76 0.89
N ARG A 59 -10.39 -2.00 1.38
CA ARG A 59 -10.64 -0.62 0.99
C ARG A 59 -10.10 0.28 2.10
N LYS A 60 -9.19 1.20 1.76
CA LYS A 60 -8.77 2.23 2.70
C LYS A 60 -9.91 3.24 2.86
N LYS A 61 -10.35 3.48 4.10
CA LYS A 61 -11.36 4.48 4.44
C LYS A 61 -10.75 5.58 5.32
N GLY A 62 -11.26 6.80 5.20
CA GLY A 62 -10.81 7.94 6.00
C GLY A 62 -9.51 8.54 5.47
N SER A 63 -8.47 8.58 6.31
CA SER A 63 -7.19 9.22 5.98
C SER A 63 -6.40 8.48 4.90
N LEU A 64 -6.57 8.91 3.65
CA LEU A 64 -5.92 8.36 2.45
C LEU A 64 -4.54 9.02 2.20
N VAL A 65 -4.46 10.34 2.41
CA VAL A 65 -3.23 11.13 2.37
C VAL A 65 -3.03 11.77 3.73
N LEU A 66 -1.87 11.57 4.33
CA LEU A 66 -1.54 12.04 5.67
C LEU A 66 -0.25 12.89 5.63
N PRO A 67 -0.11 13.91 6.48
CA PRO A 67 1.16 14.60 6.64
C PRO A 67 2.27 13.62 7.00
N ALA A 68 3.44 13.77 6.37
CA ALA A 68 4.61 12.96 6.69
C ALA A 68 5.02 13.20 8.16
N PRO A 69 5.45 12.15 8.89
CA PRO A 69 6.00 12.34 10.24
C PRO A 69 7.26 13.21 10.22
N ASN A 70 7.47 13.98 11.28
CA ASN A 70 8.65 14.83 11.43
C ASN A 70 9.95 14.05 11.18
N GLY A 71 10.81 14.56 10.30
CA GLY A 71 12.10 13.92 9.96
C GLY A 71 11.98 12.81 8.91
N PHE A 72 10.78 12.54 8.39
CA PHE A 72 10.59 11.78 7.15
C PHE A 72 10.71 12.65 5.90
N ASP A 73 10.74 13.97 6.11
CA ASP A 73 10.83 15.04 5.13
C ASP A 73 12.16 14.98 4.37
N THR A 74 12.10 14.86 3.04
CA THR A 74 13.27 14.87 2.14
C THR A 74 13.35 16.13 1.29
N SER A 75 12.38 17.03 1.44
CA SER A 75 12.16 18.15 0.53
C SER A 75 11.87 19.46 1.26
N ASN A 76 11.99 20.57 0.52
CA ASN A 76 11.66 21.90 1.02
C ASN A 76 10.15 22.21 1.03
N GLY A 77 9.33 21.36 0.39
CA GLY A 77 7.88 21.52 0.29
C GLY A 77 7.11 20.70 1.34
N PRO A 78 5.77 20.81 1.38
CA PRO A 78 4.97 20.01 2.29
C PRO A 78 5.02 18.53 1.90
N ASN A 79 5.30 17.67 2.88
CA ASN A 79 5.47 16.25 2.68
C ASN A 79 4.23 15.50 3.19
N PHE A 80 3.73 14.59 2.38
CA PHE A 80 2.61 13.72 2.67
C PHE A 80 2.99 12.28 2.37
N TYR A 81 2.38 11.32 3.04
CA TYR A 81 2.47 9.92 2.67
C TYR A 81 1.08 9.34 2.45
N PHE A 82 1.03 8.31 1.60
CA PHE A 82 -0.17 7.52 1.37
C PHE A 82 0.19 6.05 1.37
N SER A 83 -0.57 5.29 2.15
CA SER A 83 -0.26 3.88 2.40
C SER A 83 -1.21 3.01 1.60
N HIS A 84 -0.82 2.72 0.35
CA HIS A 84 -1.53 1.78 -0.52
C HIS A 84 -1.40 0.32 -0.05
N MET A 85 -0.46 0.05 0.85
CA MET A 85 -0.19 -1.27 1.41
C MET A 85 0.28 -1.15 2.86
N LEU A 86 0.02 -2.17 3.68
CA LEU A 86 0.61 -2.37 5.00
C LEU A 86 1.46 -3.63 5.01
N ASN A 87 2.54 -3.60 5.81
CA ASN A 87 3.60 -4.60 5.86
C ASN A 87 4.37 -4.77 4.54
N CYS A 88 5.43 -5.58 4.59
CA CYS A 88 6.30 -5.87 3.47
C CYS A 88 6.69 -7.35 3.44
N LEU A 89 6.94 -7.86 2.23
CA LEU A 89 7.42 -9.22 2.02
C LEU A 89 8.85 -9.43 2.54
N TYR A 90 9.64 -8.37 2.62
CA TYR A 90 10.99 -8.44 3.15
C TYR A 90 10.99 -8.58 4.68
N ASP A 91 11.96 -9.34 5.17
CA ASP A 91 12.15 -9.63 6.59
C ASP A 91 13.45 -8.98 7.11
N CYS A 92 13.52 -7.65 7.01
CA CYS A 92 14.70 -6.93 7.50
C CYS A 92 14.72 -7.00 9.03
N ARG A 93 15.84 -7.45 9.63
CA ARG A 93 16.00 -7.55 11.10
C ARG A 93 15.73 -6.25 11.87
N TYR A 94 15.89 -5.10 11.20
CA TYR A 94 15.70 -3.76 11.75
C TYR A 94 14.36 -3.12 11.35
N CYS A 95 13.42 -3.88 10.78
CA CYS A 95 12.19 -3.34 10.25
C CYS A 95 11.25 -2.90 11.38
N PHE A 96 11.05 -1.58 11.52
CA PHE A 96 10.15 -1.03 12.54
C PHE A 96 8.68 -1.47 12.34
N LEU A 97 8.27 -1.82 11.12
CA LEU A 97 6.91 -2.30 10.84
C LEU A 97 6.57 -3.58 11.62
N GLN A 98 7.58 -4.40 11.95
CA GLN A 98 7.38 -5.62 12.76
C GLN A 98 6.95 -5.31 14.19
N GLY A 99 7.30 -4.13 14.72
CA GLY A 99 6.81 -3.64 16.01
C GLY A 99 5.58 -2.74 15.92
N MET A 100 5.18 -2.34 14.71
CA MET A 100 4.09 -1.39 14.49
C MET A 100 2.72 -2.08 14.37
N PHE A 101 2.66 -3.25 13.76
CA PHE A 101 1.41 -3.98 13.51
C PHE A 101 1.33 -5.27 14.31
N ARG A 102 0.12 -5.68 14.68
CA ARG A 102 -0.15 -6.94 15.40
C ARG A 102 -0.12 -8.18 14.50
N SER A 103 -0.10 -7.99 13.19
CA SER A 103 -0.10 -9.06 12.19
C SER A 103 1.08 -8.92 11.24
N ALA A 104 1.57 -10.05 10.73
CA ALA A 104 2.56 -10.11 9.66
C ALA A 104 1.95 -10.25 8.26
N HIS A 105 0.61 -10.32 8.14
CA HIS A 105 -0.09 -10.39 6.87
C HIS A 105 0.11 -9.11 6.05
N TYR A 106 0.04 -9.22 4.73
CA TYR A 106 0.10 -8.07 3.84
C TYR A 106 -1.30 -7.52 3.64
N VAL A 107 -1.50 -6.21 3.79
CA VAL A 107 -2.77 -5.57 3.44
C VAL A 107 -2.55 -4.76 2.19
N LEU A 108 -3.29 -5.04 1.12
CA LEU A 108 -3.33 -4.23 -0.08
C LEU A 108 -4.65 -3.48 -0.15
N PHE A 109 -4.56 -2.15 -0.17
CA PHE A 109 -5.72 -1.31 -0.40
C PHE A 109 -5.98 -1.18 -1.89
N VAL A 110 -7.08 -1.75 -2.36
CA VAL A 110 -7.36 -1.86 -3.80
C VAL A 110 -8.08 -0.65 -4.38
N ASN A 111 -8.43 0.36 -3.58
CA ASN A 111 -9.15 1.55 -4.01
C ASN A 111 -8.20 2.72 -4.35
N PHE A 112 -7.32 2.52 -5.33
CA PHE A 112 -6.34 3.53 -5.74
C PHE A 112 -6.99 4.85 -6.19
N GLU A 113 -8.17 4.77 -6.78
CA GLU A 113 -8.97 5.89 -7.26
C GLU A 113 -9.35 6.84 -6.11
N ASP A 114 -9.57 6.32 -4.90
CA ASP A 114 -9.87 7.14 -3.73
C ASP A 114 -8.60 7.91 -3.29
N PHE A 115 -7.42 7.29 -3.35
CA PHE A 115 -6.15 7.97 -3.10
C PHE A 115 -5.87 9.05 -4.14
N GLU A 116 -6.13 8.78 -5.42
CA GLU A 116 -5.98 9.75 -6.51
C GLU A 116 -6.81 11.02 -6.24
N ALA A 117 -8.07 10.86 -5.84
CA ALA A 117 -8.95 11.98 -5.52
C ALA A 117 -8.44 12.81 -4.33
N GLU A 118 -7.95 12.17 -3.27
CA GLU A 118 -7.41 12.86 -2.10
C GLU A 118 -6.08 13.57 -2.42
N ILE A 119 -5.23 12.96 -3.26
CA ILE A 119 -3.99 13.59 -3.76
C ILE A 119 -4.33 14.84 -4.57
N ASP A 120 -5.30 14.77 -5.48
CA ASP A 120 -5.77 15.93 -6.25
C ASP A 120 -6.29 17.05 -5.35
N SER A 121 -7.11 16.70 -4.35
CA SER A 121 -7.60 17.63 -3.34
C SER A 121 -6.45 18.29 -2.59
N THR A 122 -5.44 17.50 -2.19
CA THR A 122 -4.26 17.99 -1.47
C THR A 122 -3.42 18.96 -2.32
N ILE A 123 -3.27 18.68 -3.62
CA ILE A 123 -2.58 19.58 -4.58
C ILE A 123 -3.39 20.87 -4.76
N ALA A 124 -4.71 20.77 -4.88
CA ALA A 124 -5.61 21.90 -5.11
C ALA A 124 -5.64 22.92 -3.96
N ASN A 125 -5.24 22.52 -2.74
CA ASN A 125 -5.13 23.41 -1.57
C ASN A 125 -4.02 24.49 -1.70
N ARG A 126 -3.28 24.53 -2.83
CA ARG A 126 -2.27 25.54 -3.20
C ARG A 126 -1.27 25.83 -2.09
N HIS A 127 -0.20 25.05 -2.09
CA HIS A 127 0.94 25.24 -1.21
C HIS A 127 1.93 26.25 -1.81
N GLU A 128 2.72 26.92 -0.96
CA GLU A 128 3.79 27.82 -1.42
C GLU A 128 4.87 27.09 -2.25
N GLN A 129 5.02 25.79 -2.01
CA GLN A 129 5.95 24.90 -2.73
C GLN A 129 5.23 23.62 -3.14
N ALA A 130 5.70 22.97 -4.20
CA ALA A 130 5.10 21.73 -4.69
C ALA A 130 5.10 20.63 -3.60
N PRO A 131 3.94 19.99 -3.32
CA PRO A 131 3.85 18.91 -2.35
C PRO A 131 4.56 17.63 -2.82
N TYR A 132 5.09 16.90 -1.86
CA TYR A 132 5.70 15.58 -2.05
C TYR A 132 4.78 14.51 -1.47
N PHE A 133 4.58 13.43 -2.22
CA PHE A 133 3.77 12.29 -1.83
C PHE A 133 4.66 11.05 -1.78
N HIS A 134 4.92 10.57 -0.57
CA HIS A 134 5.74 9.40 -0.33
C HIS A 134 4.90 8.13 -0.35
N SER A 135 5.37 7.16 -1.11
CA SER A 135 5.00 5.75 -0.95
C SER A 135 6.13 5.01 -0.21
N GLY A 136 5.75 3.98 0.53
CA GLY A 136 6.70 3.12 1.24
C GLY A 136 6.99 3.52 2.69
N TYR A 137 6.05 4.24 3.33
CA TYR A 137 6.10 4.46 4.78
C TYR A 137 5.66 3.19 5.53
N ASP A 138 4.42 2.72 5.30
CA ASP A 138 3.86 1.52 5.95
C ASP A 138 4.15 0.21 5.19
N CYS A 139 4.92 0.29 4.11
CA CYS A 139 5.29 -0.84 3.26
C CYS A 139 6.58 -0.53 2.48
N ASP A 140 6.95 -1.39 1.54
CA ASP A 140 7.96 -1.06 0.52
C ASP A 140 7.26 -0.85 -0.82
N SER A 141 7.51 0.29 -1.48
CA SER A 141 6.74 0.72 -2.65
C SER A 141 6.75 -0.28 -3.80
N LEU A 142 7.88 -0.96 -4.01
CA LEU A 142 8.08 -1.84 -5.17
C LEU A 142 8.20 -3.32 -4.81
N ALA A 143 8.16 -3.68 -3.53
CA ALA A 143 8.29 -5.07 -3.10
C ALA A 143 7.22 -5.97 -3.76
N LEU A 144 5.98 -5.52 -3.79
CA LEU A 144 4.87 -6.23 -4.44
C LEU A 144 4.43 -5.61 -5.78
N GLU A 145 5.27 -4.80 -6.43
CA GLU A 145 4.90 -4.13 -7.70
C GLU A 145 4.45 -5.12 -8.78
N SER A 146 5.12 -6.27 -8.88
CA SER A 146 4.76 -7.32 -9.84
C SER A 146 3.34 -7.82 -9.63
N LEU A 147 2.80 -7.71 -8.41
CA LEU A 147 1.45 -8.09 -8.02
C LEU A 147 0.46 -6.93 -8.13
N THR A 148 0.80 -5.79 -7.53
CA THR A 148 -0.10 -4.64 -7.31
C THR A 148 -0.25 -3.76 -8.55
N GLY A 149 0.78 -3.70 -9.40
CA GLY A 149 0.84 -2.74 -10.50
C GLY A 149 0.79 -1.29 -10.02
N PHE A 150 1.28 -1.02 -8.81
CA PHE A 150 1.23 0.28 -8.15
C PHE A 150 1.89 1.37 -9.00
N VAL A 151 3.12 1.16 -9.44
CA VAL A 151 3.84 2.09 -10.32
C VAL A 151 3.11 2.30 -11.63
N LYS A 152 2.63 1.21 -12.25
CA LYS A 152 1.89 1.27 -13.51
C LYS A 152 0.65 2.16 -13.41
N HIS A 153 0.08 2.29 -12.21
CA HIS A 153 -1.07 3.15 -11.96
C HIS A 153 -0.66 4.58 -11.57
N PHE A 154 0.16 4.73 -10.52
CA PHE A 154 0.45 6.04 -9.94
C PHE A 154 1.48 6.87 -10.72
N VAL A 155 2.45 6.27 -11.42
CA VAL A 155 3.41 7.07 -12.19
C VAL A 155 2.73 7.85 -13.33
N PRO A 156 1.89 7.23 -14.18
CA PRO A 156 1.12 7.99 -15.18
C PRO A 156 0.14 9.00 -14.57
N PHE A 157 -0.39 8.73 -13.37
CA PHE A 157 -1.22 9.69 -12.64
C PHE A 157 -0.41 10.94 -12.25
N PHE A 158 0.74 10.78 -11.60
CA PHE A 158 1.60 11.89 -11.21
C PHE A 158 2.24 12.61 -12.40
N ALA A 159 2.53 11.92 -13.50
CA ALA A 159 3.04 12.53 -14.73
C ALA A 159 2.13 13.63 -15.31
N LYS A 160 0.82 13.59 -14.99
CA LYS A 160 -0.16 14.62 -15.40
C LYS A 160 -0.23 15.80 -14.43
N ARG A 161 0.55 15.78 -13.34
CA ARG A 161 0.52 16.75 -12.24
C ARG A 161 1.94 17.30 -12.02
N PRO A 162 2.39 18.22 -12.88
CA PRO A 162 3.77 18.72 -12.83
C PRO A 162 4.09 19.49 -11.53
N ASP A 163 3.05 19.95 -10.81
CA ASP A 163 3.17 20.71 -9.57
C ASP A 163 3.16 19.82 -8.31
N ALA A 164 3.47 18.52 -8.45
CA ALA A 164 3.55 17.58 -7.35
C ALA A 164 4.61 16.50 -7.62
N PHE A 165 5.19 15.97 -6.55
CA PHE A 165 6.20 14.91 -6.64
C PHE A 165 5.70 13.59 -6.06
N LEU A 166 5.96 12.49 -6.75
CA LEU A 166 5.86 11.14 -6.20
C LEU A 166 7.25 10.65 -5.80
N GLU A 167 7.40 10.26 -4.54
CA GLU A 167 8.62 9.63 -4.05
C GLU A 167 8.37 8.14 -3.78
N LEU A 168 9.20 7.29 -4.38
CA LEU A 168 9.16 5.83 -4.21
C LEU A 168 10.38 5.38 -3.41
N ARG A 169 10.16 4.81 -2.23
CA ARG A 169 11.22 4.17 -1.43
C ARG A 169 11.11 2.66 -1.53
N THR A 170 12.22 1.99 -1.86
CA THR A 170 12.25 0.54 -2.03
C THR A 170 13.63 -0.09 -1.75
N LYS A 171 13.63 -1.36 -1.35
CA LYS A 171 14.77 -2.31 -1.36
C LYS A 171 14.63 -3.37 -2.47
N SER A 172 13.59 -3.27 -3.29
CA SER A 172 13.28 -4.18 -4.38
C SER A 172 14.00 -3.80 -5.67
N ILE A 173 14.31 -4.82 -6.47
CA ILE A 173 14.79 -4.66 -7.85
C ILE A 173 13.66 -4.73 -8.88
N ALA A 174 12.40 -4.78 -8.45
CA ALA A 174 11.22 -4.88 -9.33
C ALA A 174 10.88 -3.57 -10.06
N ILE A 175 11.88 -2.94 -10.68
CA ILE A 175 11.79 -1.64 -11.34
C ILE A 175 11.30 -1.73 -12.80
N GLY A 176 10.95 -2.92 -13.29
CA GLY A 176 10.64 -3.13 -14.71
C GLY A 176 9.48 -2.29 -15.26
N ASN A 177 8.54 -1.85 -14.42
CA ASN A 177 7.47 -0.93 -14.83
C ASN A 177 7.88 0.56 -14.83
N LEU A 178 9.02 0.91 -14.25
CA LEU A 178 9.60 2.26 -14.29
C LEU A 178 10.48 2.50 -15.53
N LEU A 179 10.94 1.43 -16.18
CA LEU A 179 11.86 1.50 -17.32
C LEU A 179 11.15 1.47 -18.69
N LYS A 180 9.81 1.53 -18.70
CA LYS A 180 8.98 1.41 -19.91
C LYS A 180 8.54 2.76 -20.43
#